data_AF-A0YV28-F1
#
_entry.id   AF-A0YV28-F1
#
_cell.length_a   1.000
_cell.length_b   1.000
_cell.length_c   1.000
_cell.angle_alpha   90.00
_cell.angle_beta   90.00
_cell.angle_gamma   90.00
#
_symmetry.space_group_name_H-M   'P 1'
#
loop_
_entity.id
_entity.type
_entity.pdbx_description
1 polymer ?
#
loop_
_entity_poly.entity_id
_entity_poly.type
_entity_poly.pdbx_seq_one_letter_code
_entity_poly.pdbx_strand_id
1 'polypeptide(L)'
;MRSLPENILEKVDHARKKKGWNKQASTWCQNVKTSVASLKRFWQGKPIQQDVFVDICQAVGVENWKEIIDDSPSEWSEFQPEWFAYNKGWVGREKLVAELTEKVRSSCRY
;
A
#
# COMPACT_ATOMS: atom_id res chain seq x y z
N MET A 1 0.77 -9.73 6.25
CA MET A 1 -0.31 -9.98 5.27
C MET A 1 -1.32 -8.87 5.45
N ARG A 2 -1.53 -7.98 4.47
CA ARG A 2 -2.51 -6.88 4.60
C ARG A 2 -3.92 -7.44 4.35
N SER A 3 -4.77 -7.38 5.36
CA SER A 3 -6.21 -7.68 5.24
C SER A 3 -6.94 -6.46 4.66
N LEU A 4 -8.05 -6.67 3.97
CA LEU A 4 -8.87 -5.57 3.46
C LEU A 4 -9.49 -4.79 4.62
N PRO A 5 -9.52 -3.43 4.58
CA PRO A 5 -10.11 -2.63 5.64
C PRO A 5 -11.62 -2.85 5.72
N GLU A 6 -12.17 -3.04 6.92
CA GLU A 6 -13.60 -3.36 7.12
C GLU A 6 -14.55 -2.32 6.48
N ASN A 7 -14.12 -1.05 6.44
CA ASN A 7 -14.83 0.06 5.79
C ASN A 7 -15.17 -0.19 4.31
N ILE A 8 -14.31 -0.91 3.56
CA ILE A 8 -14.60 -1.19 2.15
C ILE A 8 -15.68 -2.26 1.99
N LEU A 9 -15.69 -3.26 2.87
CA LEU A 9 -16.65 -4.36 2.84
C LEU A 9 -18.05 -3.84 3.14
N GLU A 10 -18.18 -2.94 4.11
CA GLU A 10 -19.46 -2.32 4.45
C GLU A 10 -20.00 -1.43 3.33
N LYS A 11 -19.15 -0.57 2.73
CA LYS A 11 -19.55 0.28 1.60
C LYS A 11 -20.00 -0.55 0.41
N VAL A 12 -19.29 -1.62 0.08
CA VAL A 12 -19.66 -2.54 -0.99
C VAL A 12 -20.95 -3.29 -0.66
N ASP A 13 -21.17 -3.73 0.59
CA ASP A 13 -22.44 -4.37 0.98
C ASP A 13 -23.63 -3.41 0.90
N HIS A 14 -23.44 -2.14 1.27
CA HIS A 14 -24.48 -1.12 1.16
C HIS A 14 -24.80 -0.78 -0.31
N ALA A 15 -23.78 -0.60 -1.16
CA ALA A 15 -23.97 -0.37 -2.59
C ALA A 15 -24.66 -1.56 -3.27
N ARG A 16 -24.28 -2.79 -2.90
CA ARG A 16 -24.93 -4.02 -3.35
C ARG A 16 -26.42 -4.04 -3.00
N LYS A 17 -26.76 -3.74 -1.74
CA LYS A 17 -28.15 -3.73 -1.26
C LYS A 17 -28.99 -2.73 -2.05
N LYS A 18 -28.45 -1.53 -2.33
CA LYS A 18 -29.12 -0.53 -3.17
C LYS A 18 -29.40 -1.03 -4.59
N LYS A 19 -28.52 -1.86 -5.16
CA LYS A 19 -28.72 -2.51 -6.46
C LYS A 19 -29.57 -3.79 -6.40
N GLY A 20 -29.96 -4.25 -5.22
CA GLY A 20 -30.73 -5.50 -5.04
C GLY A 20 -29.96 -6.78 -5.38
N TRP A 21 -28.63 -6.72 -5.46
CA TRP A 21 -27.84 -7.90 -5.83
C TRP A 21 -27.57 -8.80 -4.64
N ASN A 22 -27.47 -10.13 -4.81
CA ASN A 22 -27.19 -11.07 -3.72
C ASN A 22 -25.67 -11.25 -3.47
N LYS A 23 -25.22 -11.64 -2.25
CA LYS A 23 -23.78 -11.67 -1.87
C LYS A 23 -22.93 -12.61 -2.74
N GLN A 24 -23.57 -13.65 -3.27
CA GLN A 24 -22.96 -14.65 -4.17
C GLN A 24 -23.74 -14.79 -5.47
N ALA A 25 -24.48 -13.76 -5.87
CA ALA A 25 -25.25 -13.87 -7.10
C ALA A 25 -24.30 -14.07 -8.29
N SER A 26 -24.61 -15.03 -9.16
CA SER A 26 -23.90 -15.25 -10.42
C SER A 26 -23.85 -13.98 -11.29
N THR A 27 -24.80 -13.06 -11.10
CA THR A 27 -24.83 -11.73 -11.71
C THR A 27 -23.57 -10.90 -11.44
N TRP A 28 -22.89 -11.11 -10.31
CA TRP A 28 -21.58 -10.48 -10.04
C TRP A 28 -20.50 -11.07 -10.94
N CYS A 29 -20.43 -12.40 -11.01
CA CYS A 29 -19.42 -13.09 -11.80
C CYS A 29 -19.55 -12.77 -13.29
N GLN A 30 -20.79 -12.65 -13.78
CA GLN A 30 -21.07 -12.30 -15.17
C GLN A 30 -20.72 -10.84 -15.50
N ASN A 31 -21.00 -9.89 -14.61
CA ASN A 31 -20.68 -8.48 -14.85
C ASN A 31 -19.18 -8.17 -14.72
N VAL A 32 -18.50 -8.86 -13.80
CA VAL A 32 -17.14 -8.51 -13.39
C VAL A 32 -16.09 -9.43 -14.05
N LYS A 33 -16.49 -10.42 -14.86
CA LYS A 33 -15.60 -11.48 -15.37
C LYS A 33 -14.77 -12.16 -14.26
N THR A 34 -15.29 -12.20 -13.04
CA THR A 34 -14.58 -12.75 -11.87
C THR A 34 -15.20 -14.05 -11.40
N SER A 35 -14.39 -14.89 -10.76
CA SER A 35 -14.84 -16.17 -10.22
C SER A 35 -15.55 -16.00 -8.87
N VAL A 36 -16.48 -16.92 -8.56
CA VAL A 36 -17.13 -17.02 -7.24
C VAL A 36 -16.09 -17.18 -6.12
N ALA A 37 -14.96 -17.83 -6.39
CA ALA A 37 -13.86 -17.98 -5.44
C ALA A 37 -13.22 -16.64 -5.07
N SER A 38 -13.07 -15.73 -6.03
CA SER A 38 -12.55 -14.38 -5.80
C SER A 38 -13.50 -13.55 -4.93
N LEU A 39 -14.81 -13.65 -5.18
CA LEU A 39 -15.83 -13.00 -4.35
C LEU A 39 -15.83 -13.53 -2.92
N LYS A 40 -15.72 -14.86 -2.75
CA LYS A 40 -15.63 -15.46 -1.42
C LYS A 40 -14.39 -14.97 -0.68
N ARG A 41 -13.24 -14.84 -1.35
CA ARG A 41 -12.02 -14.28 -0.76
C ARG A 41 -12.19 -12.81 -0.37
N PHE A 42 -12.83 -12.02 -1.24
CA PHE A 42 -13.14 -10.61 -0.97
C PHE A 42 -13.93 -10.45 0.33
N TRP A 43 -15.05 -11.17 0.47
CA TRP A 43 -15.88 -11.12 1.69
C TRP A 43 -15.18 -11.68 2.93
N GLN A 44 -14.18 -12.55 2.77
CA GLN A 44 -13.34 -13.05 3.86
C GLN A 44 -12.21 -12.08 4.24
N GLY A 45 -12.13 -10.90 3.61
CA GLY A 45 -11.03 -9.94 3.82
C GLY A 45 -9.67 -10.47 3.35
N LYS A 46 -9.65 -11.54 2.55
CA LYS A 46 -8.41 -12.13 2.03
C LYS A 46 -7.89 -11.33 0.85
N PRO A 47 -6.56 -11.28 0.66
CA PRO A 47 -5.97 -10.61 -0.49
C PRO A 47 -6.44 -11.26 -1.78
N ILE A 48 -6.88 -10.39 -2.70
CA ILE A 48 -7.27 -10.73 -4.07
C ILE A 48 -6.42 -9.91 -5.04
N GLN A 49 -6.43 -10.27 -6.32
CA GLN A 49 -5.76 -9.44 -7.32
C GLN A 49 -6.38 -8.05 -7.39
N GLN A 50 -5.53 -7.05 -7.59
CA GLN A 50 -5.94 -5.66 -7.60
C GLN A 50 -6.96 -5.38 -8.71
N ASP A 51 -6.75 -5.91 -9.92
CA ASP A 51 -7.69 -5.73 -11.03
C ASP A 51 -9.09 -6.23 -10.68
N VAL A 52 -9.16 -7.43 -10.10
CA VAL A 52 -10.42 -8.04 -9.63
C VAL A 52 -11.09 -7.18 -8.56
N PHE A 53 -10.31 -6.56 -7.68
CA PHE A 53 -10.82 -5.65 -6.67
C PHE A 53 -11.41 -4.39 -7.31
N VAL A 54 -10.70 -3.78 -8.27
CA VAL A 54 -11.16 -2.59 -8.98
C VAL A 54 -12.45 -2.88 -9.75
N ASP A 55 -12.49 -4.01 -10.47
CA ASP A 55 -13.67 -4.41 -11.24
C ASP A 55 -14.89 -4.61 -10.33
N ILE A 56 -14.70 -5.24 -9.15
CA ILE A 56 -15.77 -5.38 -8.16
C ILE A 56 -16.27 -4.01 -7.73
N CYS A 57 -15.38 -3.12 -7.30
CA CYS A 57 -15.72 -1.78 -6.84
C CYS A 57 -16.45 -0.97 -7.93
N GLN A 58 -15.96 -1.01 -9.16
CA GLN A 58 -16.58 -0.34 -10.30
C GLN A 58 -17.97 -0.90 -10.61
N ALA A 59 -18.16 -2.22 -10.54
CA ALA A 59 -19.46 -2.83 -10.80
C ALA A 59 -20.53 -2.45 -9.77
N VAL A 60 -20.16 -2.24 -8.49
CA VAL A 60 -21.07 -1.68 -7.48
C VAL A 60 -21.22 -0.16 -7.58
N GLY A 61 -20.36 0.53 -8.32
CA GLY A 61 -20.37 1.99 -8.45
C GLY A 61 -19.60 2.72 -7.34
N VAL A 62 -18.60 2.05 -6.75
CA VAL A 62 -17.70 2.63 -5.75
C VAL A 62 -16.39 2.98 -6.47
N GLU A 63 -16.29 4.20 -6.99
CA GLU A 63 -15.07 4.66 -7.69
C GLU A 63 -14.00 5.17 -6.71
N ASN A 64 -14.40 5.76 -5.58
CA ASN A 64 -13.49 6.27 -4.54
C ASN A 64 -12.97 5.17 -3.61
N TRP A 65 -12.83 3.92 -4.09
CA TRP A 65 -12.31 2.81 -3.29
C TRP A 65 -10.88 3.05 -2.81
N LYS A 66 -10.07 3.79 -3.58
CA LYS A 66 -8.66 4.06 -3.25
C LYS A 66 -8.51 4.93 -2.02
N GLU A 67 -9.32 5.98 -1.91
CA GLU A 67 -9.36 6.88 -0.74
C GLU A 67 -9.73 6.11 0.54
N ILE A 68 -10.64 5.15 0.43
CA ILE A 68 -11.12 4.35 1.58
C ILE A 68 -10.05 3.39 2.09
N ILE A 69 -9.15 2.94 1.22
CA ILE A 69 -8.02 2.08 1.60
C ILE A 69 -6.89 2.92 2.19
N ASP A 70 -6.64 4.10 1.63
CA ASP A 70 -5.55 4.99 2.06
C ASP A 70 -5.81 5.61 3.45
N ASP A 71 -7.08 5.72 3.83
CA ASP A 71 -7.51 6.17 5.17
C ASP A 71 -7.33 5.10 6.26
N SER A 72 -6.95 3.86 5.88
CA SER A 72 -6.42 2.93 6.87
C SER A 72 -5.03 3.42 7.25
N PRO A 73 -4.70 3.55 8.57
CA PRO A 73 -3.40 4.03 8.97
C PRO A 73 -2.37 3.14 8.31
N SER A 74 -1.68 3.67 7.30
CA SER A 74 -0.54 2.97 6.78
C SER A 74 0.39 2.89 7.99
N GLU A 75 0.69 1.69 8.46
CA GLU A 75 1.73 1.45 9.48
C GLU A 75 3.13 1.88 8.99
N TRP A 76 3.20 2.67 7.92
CA TRP A 76 4.36 3.19 7.25
C TRP A 76 4.40 4.74 7.27
N SER A 77 3.48 5.43 7.96
CA SER A 77 3.63 6.86 8.24
C SER A 77 4.24 7.17 9.62
N GLU A 78 4.39 6.18 10.50
CA GLU A 78 5.07 6.35 11.81
C GLU A 78 6.48 5.77 11.86
N PHE A 79 6.87 4.93 10.90
CA PHE A 79 8.27 4.61 10.71
C PHE A 79 8.86 5.53 9.64
N GLN A 80 9.14 6.78 10.02
CA GLN A 80 10.38 7.38 9.58
C GLN A 80 11.47 6.64 10.37
N PRO A 81 12.16 5.64 9.79
CA PRO A 81 13.29 5.08 10.49
C PRO A 81 14.26 6.25 10.70
N GLU A 82 14.84 6.33 11.89
CA GLU A 82 15.90 7.26 12.28
C GLU A 82 17.18 7.15 11.41
N TRP A 83 17.11 6.60 10.20
CA TRP A 83 18.19 6.59 9.20
C TRP A 83 18.76 7.99 8.96
N PHE A 84 17.94 9.04 9.02
CA PHE A 84 18.39 10.43 8.91
C PHE A 84 18.62 11.15 10.26
N ALA A 85 18.67 10.43 11.40
CA ALA A 85 19.34 10.98 12.60
C ALA A 85 20.84 11.26 12.36
N TYR A 86 21.31 10.94 11.16
CA TYR A 86 22.56 11.37 10.58
C TYR A 86 22.50 12.82 10.05
N ASN A 87 22.47 13.83 10.93
CA ASN A 87 23.18 15.08 10.62
C ASN A 87 23.43 16.07 11.77
N LYS A 88 23.51 15.64 13.03
CA LYS A 88 23.98 16.54 14.11
C LYS A 88 25.08 15.98 15.02
N GLY A 89 25.29 14.66 15.04
CA GLY A 89 26.41 14.02 15.74
C GLY A 89 27.62 13.67 14.87
N TRP A 90 27.53 13.87 13.55
CA TRP A 90 28.57 13.49 12.57
C TRP A 90 29.60 14.60 12.31
N VAL A 91 29.98 15.34 13.36
CA VAL A 91 31.03 16.37 13.32
C VAL A 91 32.23 15.86 14.11
N GLY A 92 33.41 15.85 13.49
CA GLY A 92 34.64 15.34 14.13
C GLY A 92 35.58 14.54 13.21
N ARG A 93 35.16 14.22 11.99
CA ARG A 93 36.04 13.58 10.98
C ARG A 93 36.80 14.56 10.11
N GLU A 94 36.57 15.87 10.26
CA GLU A 94 37.24 16.90 9.46
C GLU A 94 38.76 16.77 9.55
N LYS A 95 39.29 16.51 10.74
CA LYS A 95 40.72 16.29 10.96
C LYS A 95 41.24 15.03 10.24
N LEU A 96 40.49 13.92 10.30
CA LEU A 96 40.85 12.67 9.61
C LEU A 96 40.78 12.81 8.08
N VAL A 97 39.78 13.54 7.58
CA VAL A 97 39.64 13.84 6.15
C VAL A 97 40.79 14.73 5.67
N ALA A 98 41.17 15.74 6.46
CA ALA A 98 42.32 16.59 6.15
C ALA A 98 43.64 15.80 6.13
N GLU A 99 43.89 14.96 7.14
CA GLU A 99 45.09 14.12 7.22
C GLU A 99 45.19 13.13 6.05
N LEU A 100 44.08 12.48 5.68
CA LEU A 100 44.03 11.59 4.52
C LEU A 100 44.28 12.33 3.21
N THR A 101 43.76 13.55 3.08
CA THR A 101 43.94 14.38 1.87
C THR A 101 45.41 14.78 1.69
N GLU A 102 46.08 15.18 2.79
CA GLU A 102 47.51 15.48 2.83
C GLU A 102 48.35 14.26 2.42
N LYS A 103 47.98 13.08 2.92
CA LYS A 103 48.66 11.82 2.64
C LYS A 103 48.50 11.38 1.19
N VAL A 104 47.32 11.56 0.60
CA VAL A 104 47.09 11.28 -0.83
C VAL A 104 47.90 12.25 -1.70
N ARG A 105 47.92 13.53 -1.36
CA ARG A 105 48.70 14.55 -2.10
C ARG A 105 50.22 14.29 -2.04
N SER A 106 50.74 13.84 -0.90
CA SER A 106 52.16 13.50 -0.75
C SER A 106 52.53 12.12 -1.31
N SER A 107 51.57 11.21 -1.40
CA SER A 107 51.74 9.88 -2.01
C SER A 107 51.70 9.93 -3.53
N CYS A 108 50.97 10.88 -4.13
CA CYS A 108 51.03 11.15 -5.56
C CYS A 108 52.29 11.96 -5.88
N ARG A 109 53.46 11.29 -5.90
CA ARG A 109 54.64 11.83 -6.58
C ARG A 109 54.42 11.73 -8.10
N TYR A 110 54.63 12.84 -8.79
CA TYR A 110 54.82 12.89 -10.25
C TYR A 110 56.16 12.22 -10.60
#